data_AF-A0A7J4V8M2-F1
#
_entry.id   AF-A0A7J4V8M2-F1
#
_cell.length_a   1.000
_cell.length_b   1.000
_cell.length_c   1.000
_cell.angle_alpha   90.00
_cell.angle_beta   90.00
_cell.angle_gamma   90.00
#
_symmetry.space_group_name_H-M   'P 1'
#
loop_
_entity.id
_entity.type
_entity.pdbx_description
1 polymer ?
#
loop_
_entity_poly.entity_id
_entity_poly.type
_entity_poly.pdbx_seq_one_letter_code
_entity_poly.pdbx_strand_id
1 'polypeptide(L)' 'ETDVLLLTADHGNDPTVTSTDHTREYVPVLMTGKGVQPVDLGDRKTFADAGKTVLDWFGIDAPVHGESLLSEK' A
#
# COMPACT_ATOMS: atom_id res chain seq x y z
N GLU A 1 -5.03 21.18 -5.24
CA GLU A 1 -5.51 19.79 -5.26
C GLU A 1 -5.20 19.12 -3.93
N THR A 2 -6.10 18.26 -3.46
CA THR A 2 -6.01 17.52 -2.18
C THR A 2 -5.88 16.01 -2.41
N ASP A 3 -5.71 15.60 -3.66
CA ASP A 3 -5.76 14.19 -4.02
C ASP A 3 -4.45 13.47 -3.66
N VAL A 4 -4.59 12.19 -3.36
CA VAL A 4 -3.50 11.25 -3.10
C VAL A 4 -3.69 10.04 -3.99
N LEU A 5 -2.62 9.61 -4.65
CA LEU A 5 -2.53 8.37 -5.40
C LEU A 5 -1.73 7.36 -4.57
N LEU A 6 -2.33 6.20 -4.30
CA LEU A 6 -1.64 5.00 -3.81
C LEU A 6 -1.70 3.95 -4.93
N LEU A 7 -0.55 3.50 -5.40
CA LEU A 7 -0.40 2.48 -6.46
C LEU A 7 0.25 1.23 -5.87
N THR A 8 -0.36 0.07 -6.11
CA THR A 8 0.10 -1.25 -5.65
C THR A 8 -0.40 -2.37 -6.57
N ALA A 9 0.02 -3.60 -6.32
CA ALA A 9 -0.59 -4.83 -6.80
C ALA A 9 -1.08 -5.68 -5.61
N ASP A 10 -1.68 -6.84 -5.89
CA ASP A 10 -2.16 -7.81 -4.90
C ASP A 10 -1.38 -9.15 -4.94
N HIS A 11 -0.73 -9.46 -6.05
CA HIS A 11 0.16 -10.62 -6.18
C HIS A 11 1.14 -10.45 -7.36
N GLY A 12 2.04 -11.42 -7.51
CA GLY A 12 2.86 -11.59 -8.70
C GLY A 12 2.15 -12.44 -9.75
N ASN A 13 2.58 -12.31 -11.00
CA ASN A 13 2.21 -13.22 -12.09
C ASN A 13 3.36 -13.23 -13.10
N ASP A 14 4.43 -13.91 -12.74
CA ASP A 14 5.67 -13.94 -13.51
C ASP A 14 5.45 -14.67 -14.86
N PRO A 15 5.55 -13.98 -16.01
CA PRO A 15 5.34 -14.61 -17.32
C PRO A 15 6.46 -15.57 -17.72
N THR A 16 7.53 -15.68 -16.92
CA THR A 16 8.66 -16.58 -17.15
C THR A 16 8.53 -17.90 -16.38
N VAL A 17 7.57 -18.03 -15.45
CA VAL A 17 7.28 -19.31 -14.81
C VAL A 17 6.41 -20.19 -15.72
N THR A 18 6.62 -21.50 -15.67
CA THR A 18 5.90 -22.48 -16.50
C THR A 18 4.48 -22.75 -16.01
N SER A 19 4.17 -22.36 -14.78
CA SER A 19 2.82 -22.43 -14.21
C SER A 19 1.90 -21.43 -14.88
N THR A 20 0.60 -21.70 -14.89
CA THR A 20 -0.45 -20.73 -15.23
C THR A 20 -1.07 -20.07 -13.99
N ASP A 21 -0.59 -20.42 -12.80
CA ASP A 21 -1.05 -19.87 -11.52
C ASP A 21 -0.17 -18.69 -11.09
N HIS A 22 -0.66 -17.88 -10.15
CA HIS A 22 0.05 -16.71 -9.62
C HIS A 22 1.36 -17.07 -8.91
N THR A 23 2.26 -16.09 -8.83
CA THR A 23 3.51 -16.18 -8.07
C THR A 23 3.41 -15.41 -6.75
N ARG A 24 4.07 -15.94 -5.71
CA ARG A 24 4.14 -15.31 -4.40
C ARG A 24 5.28 -14.28 -4.39
N GLU A 25 4.95 -13.04 -4.73
CA GLU A 25 5.91 -11.94 -4.81
C GLU A 25 5.54 -10.80 -3.85
N TYR A 26 6.54 -9.99 -3.49
CA TYR A 26 6.28 -8.66 -2.95
C TYR A 26 5.63 -7.78 -4.02
N VAL A 27 4.79 -6.85 -3.60
CA VAL A 27 4.13 -5.88 -4.49
C VAL A 27 4.71 -4.49 -4.26
N PRO A 28 4.84 -3.65 -5.29
CA PRO A 28 5.30 -2.27 -5.10
C PRO A 28 4.27 -1.48 -4.31
N VAL A 29 4.72 -0.52 -3.49
CA VAL A 29 3.84 0.45 -2.83
C VAL A 29 4.39 1.84 -3.12
N LEU A 30 3.64 2.63 -3.89
CA LEU A 30 3.99 4.01 -4.21
C LEU A 30 2.84 4.92 -3.78
N MET A 31 3.15 5.99 -3.05
CA MET A 31 2.16 6.98 -2.63
C MET A 31 2.65 8.40 -2.96
N THR A 32 1.80 9.21 -3.57
CA THR A 32 2.11 10.60 -3.90
C THR A 32 0.87 11.48 -3.80
N GLY A 33 1.05 12.76 -3.50
CA GLY A 33 -0.05 13.70 -3.36
C GLY A 33 0.32 14.86 -2.43
N LYS A 34 -0.61 15.81 -2.29
CA LYS A 34 -0.36 16.97 -1.44
C LYS A 34 -0.32 16.55 0.04
N GLY A 35 0.82 16.80 0.69
CA GLY A 35 1.02 16.48 2.11
C GLY A 35 1.55 15.07 2.38
N VAL A 36 1.80 14.27 1.34
CA VAL A 36 2.53 13.00 1.46
C VAL A 36 4.03 13.31 1.51
N GLN A 37 4.71 12.84 2.56
CA GLN A 37 6.16 13.02 2.68
C GLN A 37 6.90 11.93 1.91
N PRO A 38 7.94 12.28 1.13
CA PRO A 38 8.78 11.28 0.47
C PRO A 38 9.65 10.59 1.52
N VAL A 39 9.35 9.34 1.81
CA VAL A 39 10.10 8.50 2.75
C VAL A 39 10.31 7.11 2.16
N ASP A 40 11.36 6.45 2.62
CA ASP A 40 11.50 5.00 2.40
C ASP A 40 10.55 4.29 3.38
N LEU A 41 9.53 3.62 2.83
CA LEU A 41 8.54 2.88 3.60
C LEU A 41 9.08 1.53 4.12
N GLY A 42 10.23 1.08 3.58
CA GLY A 42 10.76 -0.26 3.79
C GLY A 42 9.78 -1.35 3.39
N ASP A 43 10.04 -2.57 3.86
CA ASP A 43 9.13 -3.69 3.67
C ASP A 43 7.88 -3.53 4.54
N ARG A 44 6.71 -3.65 3.91
CA ARG A 44 5.43 -3.65 4.61
C ARG A 44 5.05 -5.07 5.02
N LYS A 45 4.53 -5.22 6.25
CA LYS A 45 4.19 -6.54 6.82
C LYS A 45 2.90 -7.11 6.23
N THR A 46 2.02 -6.27 5.70
CA THR A 46 0.69 -6.67 5.23
C THR A 46 0.13 -5.67 4.23
N PHE A 47 -0.72 -6.15 3.30
CA PHE A 47 -1.49 -5.28 2.41
C PHE A 47 -2.52 -4.43 3.15
N ALA A 48 -2.85 -4.82 4.38
CA ALA A 48 -3.81 -4.10 5.21
C ALA A 48 -3.36 -2.66 5.53
N ASP A 49 -2.06 -2.37 5.42
CA ASP A 49 -1.51 -1.01 5.55
C ASP A 49 -2.17 -0.03 4.57
N ALA A 50 -2.49 -0.45 3.35
CA ALA A 50 -3.21 0.39 2.39
C ALA A 50 -4.64 0.71 2.87
N GLY A 51 -5.35 -0.29 3.40
CA GLY A 51 -6.68 -0.09 3.97
C GLY A 51 -6.67 0.82 5.19
N LYS A 52 -5.71 0.60 6.10
CA LYS A 52 -5.52 1.45 7.29
C LYS A 52 -5.19 2.90 6.90
N THR A 53 -4.35 3.10 5.87
CA THR A 53 -4.02 4.42 5.32
C THR A 53 -5.24 5.15 4.80
N VAL A 54 -6.12 4.47 4.06
CA VAL A 54 -7.37 5.06 3.54
C VAL A 54 -8.29 5.48 4.69
N LEU A 55 -8.45 4.65 5.71
CA LEU A 55 -9.29 4.98 6.87
C LEU A 55 -8.75 6.19 7.63
N ASP A 56 -7.44 6.24 7.87
CA ASP A 56 -6.80 7.35 8.55
C ASP A 56 -6.88 8.65 7.74
N TRP A 57 -6.78 8.56 6.41
CA TRP A 57 -6.98 9.70 5.50
C TRP A 57 -8.38 10.31 5.63
N PHE A 58 -9.41 9.48 5.77
CA PHE A 58 -10.80 9.93 5.94
C PHE A 58 -11.20 10.19 7.40
N GLY A 59 -10.31 9.93 8.37
CA GLY A 59 -10.61 10.06 9.80
C GLY A 59 -11.66 9.06 10.29
N ILE A 60 -11.71 7.87 9.69
CA ILE A 60 -12.66 6.81 10.06
C ILE A 60 -11.96 5.82 10.99
N ASP A 61 -12.55 5.61 12.17
CA ASP A 61 -12.10 4.56 13.09
C ASP A 61 -12.81 3.24 12.77
N ALA A 62 -12.04 2.23 12.36
CA ALA A 62 -12.53 0.88 12.10
C ALA A 62 -11.47 -0.17 12.46
N PRO A 63 -11.88 -1.38 12.93
CA PRO A 63 -10.96 -2.41 13.39
C PRO A 63 -10.37 -3.18 12.19
N VAL A 64 -9.42 -2.56 11.49
CA VAL A 64 -8.61 -3.22 10.46
C VAL A 64 -7.19 -3.47 10.97
N HIS A 65 -6.57 -4.51 10.46
CA HIS A 65 -5.13 -4.73 10.65
C HIS A 65 -4.30 -3.73 9.84
N GLY A 66 -3.00 -3.68 10.13
CA GLY A 66 -2.04 -2.87 9.39
C GLY A 66 -1.65 -1.57 10.10
N GLU A 67 -0.64 -0.92 9.56
CA GLU A 67 -0.08 0.35 9.99
C GLU A 67 -0.25 1.37 8.86
N SER A 68 -0.66 2.59 9.20
CA SER A 68 -0.86 3.64 8.21
C SER A 68 0.47 4.06 7.57
N LEU A 69 0.44 4.32 6.27
CA LEU A 69 1.56 4.83 5.49
C LEU A 69 1.69 6.36 5.59
N LEU A 70 0.71 7.04 6.19
CA LEU A 70 0.81 8.46 6.48
C LEU A 70 1.84 8.66 7.59
N SER A 71 2.85 9.49 7.34
CA SER A 71 3.78 9.90 8.40
C SER A 71 3.01 10.63 9.50
N GLU A 72 3.40 10.43 10.76
CA GLU A 72 2.97 11.35 11.81
C GLU A 72 3.40 12.77 11.41
N LYS A 73 2.46 13.72 11.53
CA LYS A 73 2.70 15.12 11.16
C LYS A 73 3.73 15.80 12.06
#